data_AF-A0A924RGM7-F1
#
_entry.id   AF-A0A924RGM7-F1
#
_cell.length_a   1.000
_cell.length_b   1.000
_cell.length_c   1.000
_cell.angle_alpha   90.00
_cell.angle_beta   90.00
_cell.angle_gamma   90.00
#
_symmetry.space_group_name_H-M   'P 1'
#
loop_
_entity.id
_entity.type
_entity.pdbx_description
1 polymer ?
#
loop_
_entity_poly.entity_id
_entity_poly.type
_entity_poly.pdbx_seq_one_letter_code
_entity_poly.pdbx_strand_id
1 'polypeptide(L)'
;MDLICYLRDGWTPHIRPAPATRDWMDATPQSFAYRCLLLNIANAHGWEILCPTGFEATWNGDPGMADITVTPTDDGDKAHLPISLFGSGVLTFHVNGLFRTPPGWNMWVGGSPNQPKDGIAPLTGVVETDWSPYSFTMNWRFTRPHHPIRFVAGEPFCFVFPVQRAALDMVHPRFEDMAREPEMLAHFRAWNASRNEFLAEMRKPESRDLPPAQTWRKRYYRGDDMADQPVITDHMARLRLRPFAAKSAPPFDPVAPLAVHSDTASFGHVVADLAIALNAGALNDDAGRATMVQRLRSLGMGESEAYEVLWIAIDRASGAKDSTSAA
;
A
#
# COMPACT_ATOMS: atom_id res chain seq x y z
N MET A 1 10.39 23.65 -13.64
CA MET A 1 11.46 22.64 -13.70
C MET A 1 11.02 21.54 -14.63
N ASP A 2 11.92 21.07 -15.49
CA ASP A 2 11.67 19.94 -16.38
C ASP A 2 12.18 18.65 -15.75
N LEU A 3 11.44 17.56 -15.97
CA LEU A 3 11.87 16.19 -15.68
C LEU A 3 11.79 15.42 -16.99
N ILE A 4 12.94 14.97 -17.50
CA ILE A 4 13.04 14.28 -18.78
C ILE A 4 13.29 12.79 -18.49
N CYS A 5 12.65 11.90 -19.26
CA CYS A 5 12.99 10.48 -19.29
C CYS A 5 13.41 10.13 -20.71
N TYR A 6 14.71 9.90 -20.93
CA TYR A 6 15.22 9.43 -22.21
C TYR A 6 14.94 7.93 -22.32
N LEU A 7 14.20 7.54 -23.35
CA LEU A 7 13.85 6.15 -23.62
C LEU A 7 14.98 5.47 -24.37
N ARG A 8 15.37 4.27 -23.92
CA ARG A 8 16.25 3.37 -24.66
C ARG A 8 15.42 2.56 -25.66
N ASP A 9 16.01 2.20 -26.79
CA ASP A 9 15.37 1.35 -27.79
C ASP A 9 14.77 0.08 -27.16
N GLY A 10 13.52 -0.21 -27.52
CA GLY A 10 12.76 -1.34 -27.01
C GLY A 10 12.10 -1.15 -25.65
N TRP A 11 12.37 -0.06 -24.91
CA TRP A 11 11.68 0.21 -23.64
C TRP A 11 10.48 1.14 -23.82
N THR A 12 9.28 0.59 -23.63
CA THR A 12 8.01 1.32 -23.70
C THR A 12 7.34 1.41 -22.33
N PRO A 13 7.83 2.27 -21.42
CA PRO A 13 7.34 2.31 -20.06
C PRO A 13 5.95 2.94 -19.98
N HIS A 14 5.14 2.40 -19.06
CA HIS A 14 3.90 3.02 -18.64
C HIS A 14 4.18 3.84 -17.38
N ILE A 15 4.29 5.16 -17.55
CA ILE A 15 4.54 6.10 -16.44
C ILE A 15 3.34 7.03 -16.32
N ARG A 16 2.75 7.13 -15.13
CA ARG A 16 1.61 8.01 -14.85
C ARG A 16 1.83 8.83 -13.58
N PRO A 17 1.22 10.02 -13.46
CA PRO A 17 1.01 10.63 -12.14
C PRO A 17 0.31 9.64 -11.23
N ALA A 18 0.82 9.48 -10.01
CA ALA A 18 0.24 8.55 -9.06
C ALA A 18 -1.17 9.02 -8.65
N PRO A 19 -2.17 8.11 -8.60
CA PRO A 19 -3.49 8.47 -8.12
C PRO A 19 -3.44 8.77 -6.61
N ALA A 20 -4.35 9.60 -6.11
CA ALA A 20 -4.50 9.81 -4.67
C ALA A 20 -5.17 8.62 -3.96
N THR A 21 -5.81 7.72 -4.72
CA THR A 21 -6.65 6.63 -4.23
C THR A 21 -5.90 5.31 -4.07
N ARG A 22 -6.33 4.45 -3.16
CA ARG A 22 -5.81 3.10 -2.92
C ARG A 22 -6.98 2.16 -2.62
N ASP A 23 -6.93 0.94 -3.14
CA ASP A 23 -8.02 -0.03 -2.98
C ASP A 23 -8.33 -0.33 -1.50
N TRP A 24 -7.32 -0.48 -0.66
CA TRP A 24 -7.54 -0.71 0.77
C TRP A 24 -8.16 0.52 1.46
N MET A 25 -7.83 1.73 0.99
CA MET A 25 -8.41 2.97 1.52
C MET A 25 -9.88 3.09 1.11
N ASP A 26 -10.21 2.75 -0.14
CA ASP A 26 -11.58 2.66 -0.63
C ASP A 26 -12.40 1.66 0.20
N ALA A 27 -11.80 0.51 0.53
CA ALA A 27 -12.41 -0.57 1.30
C ALA A 27 -12.61 -0.24 2.80
N THR A 28 -11.99 0.83 3.33
CA THR A 28 -12.27 1.24 4.71
C THR A 28 -13.73 1.72 4.86
N PRO A 29 -14.38 1.52 6.03
CA PRO A 29 -15.72 2.03 6.27
C PRO A 29 -15.85 3.52 5.95
N GLN A 30 -16.79 3.88 5.07
CA GLN A 30 -16.98 5.26 4.58
C GLN A 30 -15.71 5.87 3.96
N SER A 31 -14.79 5.02 3.48
CA SER A 31 -13.47 5.38 2.96
C SER A 31 -12.71 6.34 3.89
N PHE A 32 -12.82 6.13 5.21
CA PHE A 32 -12.34 7.05 6.24
C PHE A 32 -10.83 7.32 6.11
N ALA A 33 -10.06 6.41 5.52
CA ALA A 33 -8.62 6.59 5.33
C ALA A 33 -8.31 7.89 4.54
N TYR A 34 -9.17 8.29 3.60
CA TYR A 34 -8.99 9.55 2.85
C TYR A 34 -9.25 10.82 3.67
N ARG A 35 -9.74 10.70 4.91
CA ARG A 35 -9.82 11.82 5.86
C ARG A 35 -8.43 12.26 6.31
N CYS A 36 -7.40 11.42 6.13
CA CYS A 36 -6.01 11.77 6.36
C CYS A 36 -5.43 12.46 5.12
N LEU A 37 -5.49 13.79 5.09
CA LEU A 37 -4.95 14.58 3.97
C LEU A 37 -3.47 14.28 3.70
N LEU A 38 -2.68 13.99 4.75
CA LEU A 38 -1.27 13.63 4.61
C LEU A 38 -1.07 12.38 3.73
N LEU A 39 -1.90 11.35 3.90
CA LEU A 39 -1.85 10.15 3.06
C LEU A 39 -2.22 10.49 1.62
N ASN A 40 -3.27 11.30 1.42
CA ASN A 40 -3.73 11.67 0.07
C ASN A 40 -2.67 12.45 -0.71
N ILE A 41 -1.99 13.39 -0.04
CA ILE A 41 -0.90 14.16 -0.64
C ILE A 41 0.28 13.24 -0.97
N ALA A 42 0.69 12.38 -0.02
CA ALA A 42 1.77 11.42 -0.25
C ALA A 42 1.47 10.47 -1.42
N ASN A 43 0.23 9.97 -1.50
CA ASN A 43 -0.22 9.08 -2.57
C ASN A 43 -0.03 9.66 -3.97
N ALA A 44 -0.23 10.97 -4.12
CA ALA A 44 -0.14 11.70 -5.38
C ALA A 44 1.21 12.45 -5.56
N HIS A 45 2.18 12.26 -4.66
CA HIS A 45 3.44 13.01 -4.61
C HIS A 45 4.51 12.50 -5.60
N GLY A 46 4.10 12.05 -6.79
CA GLY A 46 5.06 11.53 -7.76
C GLY A 46 4.42 10.81 -8.93
N TRP A 47 5.25 10.07 -9.64
CA TRP A 47 4.87 9.25 -10.77
C TRP A 47 5.11 7.78 -10.48
N GLU A 48 4.16 6.94 -10.89
CA GLU A 48 4.27 5.48 -10.86
C GLU A 48 4.79 4.96 -12.19
N ILE A 49 5.69 3.97 -12.14
CA ILE A 49 6.06 3.12 -13.27
C ILE A 49 5.36 1.76 -13.09
N LEU A 50 4.62 1.35 -14.12
CA LEU A 50 3.72 0.21 -14.04
C LEU A 50 4.30 -1.03 -14.71
N CYS A 51 3.95 -2.21 -14.17
CA CYS A 51 4.28 -3.50 -14.75
C CYS A 51 3.65 -3.61 -16.16
N PRO A 52 4.44 -3.92 -17.21
CA PRO A 52 3.89 -4.13 -18.56
C PRO A 52 3.16 -5.47 -18.71
N THR A 53 3.49 -6.46 -17.88
CA THR A 53 2.94 -7.82 -17.85
C THR A 53 2.79 -8.28 -16.40
N GLY A 54 1.85 -9.18 -16.14
CA GLY A 54 1.68 -9.83 -14.86
C GLY A 54 2.59 -11.03 -14.68
N PHE A 55 3.03 -11.25 -13.43
CA PHE A 55 3.87 -12.38 -13.06
C PHE A 55 3.67 -12.77 -11.59
N GLU A 56 4.05 -13.99 -11.27
CA GLU A 56 4.23 -14.48 -9.91
C GLU A 56 5.72 -14.64 -9.62
N ALA A 57 6.12 -14.34 -8.39
CA ALA A 57 7.47 -14.59 -7.92
C ALA A 57 7.45 -15.25 -6.54
N THR A 58 8.32 -16.23 -6.33
CA THR A 58 8.45 -16.94 -5.06
C THR A 58 9.92 -17.06 -4.69
N TRP A 59 10.26 -16.60 -3.49
CA TRP A 59 11.58 -16.79 -2.90
C TRP A 59 11.57 -17.99 -1.95
N ASN A 60 12.57 -18.87 -2.02
CA ASN A 60 12.65 -20.08 -1.20
C ASN A 60 13.25 -19.86 0.21
N GLY A 61 13.74 -18.65 0.53
CA GLY A 61 14.37 -18.36 1.83
C GLY A 61 15.90 -18.36 1.84
N ASP A 62 16.54 -18.85 0.77
CA ASP A 62 17.99 -18.95 0.67
C ASP A 62 18.63 -17.70 0.02
N PRO A 63 19.93 -17.41 0.28
CA PRO A 63 20.54 -16.14 -0.10
C PRO A 63 21.05 -16.07 -1.56
N GLY A 64 21.00 -17.15 -2.31
CA GLY A 64 21.53 -17.25 -3.66
C GLY A 64 20.72 -16.47 -4.70
N MET A 65 21.33 -16.24 -5.87
CA MET A 65 20.64 -15.60 -6.99
C MET A 65 19.58 -16.49 -7.63
N ALA A 66 19.75 -17.82 -7.60
CA ALA A 66 18.79 -18.77 -8.19
C ALA A 66 17.56 -19.04 -7.30
N ASP A 67 17.49 -18.44 -6.12
CA ASP A 67 16.53 -18.77 -5.07
C ASP A 67 15.18 -18.06 -5.18
N ILE A 68 15.02 -17.25 -6.24
CA ILE A 68 13.75 -16.62 -6.60
C ILE A 68 13.31 -17.17 -7.97
N THR A 69 12.14 -17.79 -7.98
CA THR A 69 11.47 -18.22 -9.22
C THR A 69 10.51 -17.13 -9.65
N VAL A 70 10.58 -16.70 -10.91
CA VAL A 70 9.65 -15.74 -11.52
C VAL A 70 8.94 -16.41 -12.69
N THR A 71 7.60 -16.43 -12.65
CA THR A 71 6.75 -17.08 -13.65
C THR A 71 5.77 -16.06 -14.22
N PRO A 72 5.80 -15.75 -15.52
CA PRO A 72 4.79 -14.89 -16.14
C PRO A 72 3.40 -15.50 -16.02
N THR A 73 2.39 -14.68 -15.74
CA THR A 73 0.99 -15.10 -15.60
C THR A 73 0.13 -14.74 -16.81
N ASP A 74 0.69 -14.06 -17.80
CA ASP A 74 0.04 -13.72 -19.07
C ASP A 74 1.04 -13.77 -20.24
N ASP A 75 0.52 -13.56 -21.45
CA ASP A 75 1.28 -13.55 -22.70
C ASP A 75 1.93 -12.19 -23.02
N GLY A 76 2.02 -11.29 -22.03
CA GLY A 76 2.65 -9.99 -22.16
C GLY A 76 4.16 -10.04 -22.40
N ASP A 77 4.79 -8.87 -22.46
CA ASP A 77 6.22 -8.77 -22.78
C ASP A 77 7.13 -9.34 -21.68
N LYS A 78 7.62 -10.56 -21.93
CA LYS A 78 8.50 -11.30 -21.02
C LYS A 78 9.90 -10.69 -20.91
N ALA A 79 10.31 -9.82 -21.83
CA ALA A 79 11.63 -9.18 -21.81
C ALA A 79 11.78 -8.18 -20.64
N HIS A 80 10.68 -7.82 -19.98
CA HIS A 80 10.63 -6.86 -18.89
C HIS A 80 10.19 -7.47 -17.55
N LEU A 81 10.20 -8.80 -17.44
CA LEU A 81 10.03 -9.47 -16.15
C LEU A 81 11.15 -9.10 -15.19
N PRO A 82 10.86 -8.99 -13.87
CA PRO A 82 11.91 -8.80 -12.90
C PRO A 82 12.80 -10.05 -12.80
N ILE A 83 14.02 -9.84 -12.35
CA ILE A 83 15.02 -10.87 -12.20
C ILE A 83 15.55 -10.94 -10.77
N SER A 84 16.15 -12.07 -10.43
CA SER A 84 16.98 -12.18 -9.23
C SER A 84 18.42 -11.82 -9.59
N LEU A 85 18.81 -10.58 -9.29
CA LEU A 85 20.12 -10.05 -9.67
C LEU A 85 21.14 -10.05 -8.52
N PHE A 86 20.67 -9.81 -7.29
CA PHE A 86 21.54 -9.60 -6.13
C PHE A 86 21.53 -10.77 -5.13
N GLY A 87 20.61 -11.73 -5.29
CA GLY A 87 20.32 -12.75 -4.28
C GLY A 87 19.63 -12.16 -3.05
N SER A 88 19.72 -12.86 -1.91
CA SER A 88 19.19 -12.43 -0.60
C SER A 88 17.70 -12.04 -0.61
N GLY A 89 16.91 -12.73 -1.42
CA GLY A 89 15.48 -12.43 -1.57
C GLY A 89 15.19 -11.06 -2.18
N VAL A 90 16.08 -10.52 -3.03
CA VAL A 90 15.86 -9.24 -3.73
C VAL A 90 15.38 -9.45 -5.16
N LEU A 91 14.11 -9.13 -5.41
CA LEU A 91 13.50 -9.06 -6.72
C LEU A 91 13.82 -7.72 -7.38
N THR A 92 14.35 -7.75 -8.60
CA THR A 92 14.93 -6.59 -9.28
C THR A 92 14.19 -6.28 -10.58
N PHE A 93 13.64 -5.07 -10.67
CA PHE A 93 13.00 -4.54 -11.89
C PHE A 93 13.96 -3.59 -12.61
N HIS A 94 14.16 -3.78 -13.91
CA HIS A 94 14.95 -2.86 -14.71
C HIS A 94 14.15 -1.63 -15.11
N VAL A 95 14.61 -0.45 -14.71
CA VAL A 95 14.10 0.83 -15.22
C VAL A 95 15.06 1.28 -16.33
N ASN A 96 14.76 0.88 -17.57
CA ASN A 96 15.69 1.07 -18.70
C ASN A 96 15.73 2.51 -19.27
N GLY A 97 15.04 3.45 -18.63
CA GLY A 97 15.09 4.87 -18.96
C GLY A 97 16.19 5.61 -18.23
N LEU A 98 16.68 6.67 -18.86
CA LEU A 98 17.56 7.63 -18.22
C LEU A 98 16.75 8.85 -17.80
N PHE A 99 16.45 8.95 -16.51
CA PHE A 99 15.82 10.14 -15.93
C PHE A 99 16.83 11.26 -15.79
N ARG A 100 16.44 12.48 -16.20
CA ARG A 100 17.24 13.69 -16.12
C ARG A 100 16.46 14.81 -15.42
N THR A 101 17.01 15.26 -14.29
CA THR A 101 16.58 16.44 -13.54
C THR A 101 17.54 17.61 -13.83
N PRO A 102 17.18 18.86 -13.48
CA PRO A 102 18.12 19.98 -13.52
C PRO A 102 19.27 19.79 -12.52
N PRO A 103 20.41 20.47 -12.70
CA PRO A 103 21.52 20.47 -11.76
C PRO A 103 21.08 20.70 -10.30
N GLY A 104 21.61 19.90 -9.37
CA GLY A 104 21.32 20.01 -7.95
C GLY A 104 20.04 19.29 -7.50
N TRP A 105 19.42 18.46 -8.37
CA TRP A 105 18.25 17.66 -8.04
C TRP A 105 18.54 16.17 -8.21
N ASN A 106 18.16 15.40 -7.20
CA ASN A 106 18.14 13.94 -7.23
C ASN A 106 16.72 13.44 -7.51
N MET A 107 16.59 12.13 -7.72
CA MET A 107 15.32 11.43 -7.77
C MET A 107 15.20 10.53 -6.54
N TRP A 108 14.14 10.68 -5.77
CA TRP A 108 13.73 9.65 -4.81
C TRP A 108 13.05 8.52 -5.58
N VAL A 109 13.40 7.27 -5.26
CA VAL A 109 12.89 6.07 -5.92
C VAL A 109 12.47 5.07 -4.86
N GLY A 110 11.25 4.53 -4.95
CA GLY A 110 10.76 3.51 -4.03
C GLY A 110 9.46 2.87 -4.52
N GLY A 111 8.73 2.20 -3.63
CA GLY A 111 7.39 1.71 -3.96
C GLY A 111 6.32 2.80 -3.83
N SER A 112 5.16 2.59 -4.46
CA SER A 112 4.05 3.55 -4.36
C SER A 112 3.62 3.72 -2.89
N PRO A 113 3.52 4.96 -2.38
CA PRO A 113 3.14 5.22 -1.00
C PRO A 113 1.79 4.58 -0.65
N ASN A 114 1.67 4.09 0.59
CA ASN A 114 0.44 3.50 1.12
C ASN A 114 -0.13 2.37 0.24
N GLN A 115 0.73 1.60 -0.43
CA GLN A 115 0.34 0.42 -1.19
C GLN A 115 1.10 -0.83 -0.67
N PRO A 116 0.77 -1.29 0.54
CA PRO A 116 1.43 -2.46 1.13
C PRO A 116 1.12 -3.70 0.29
N LYS A 117 2.12 -4.60 0.19
CA LYS A 117 2.00 -5.89 -0.46
C LYS A 117 2.47 -6.97 0.50
N ASP A 118 1.68 -8.02 0.68
CA ASP A 118 2.08 -9.13 1.56
C ASP A 118 3.27 -9.87 0.97
N GLY A 119 4.15 -10.36 1.85
CA GLY A 119 5.32 -11.17 1.49
C GLY A 119 6.47 -10.44 0.80
N ILE A 120 6.33 -9.17 0.41
CA ILE A 120 7.39 -8.40 -0.26
C ILE A 120 7.28 -6.89 0.01
N ALA A 121 8.42 -6.23 0.22
CA ALA A 121 8.48 -4.80 0.49
C ALA A 121 9.43 -4.07 -0.48
N PRO A 122 9.06 -2.89 -1.00
CA PRO A 122 9.94 -2.11 -1.86
C PRO A 122 11.13 -1.55 -1.05
N LEU A 123 12.31 -1.55 -1.67
CA LEU A 123 13.47 -0.83 -1.17
C LEU A 123 13.49 0.59 -1.74
N THR A 124 14.06 1.52 -0.98
CA THR A 124 14.09 2.93 -1.34
C THR A 124 15.53 3.38 -1.62
N GLY A 125 15.70 4.19 -2.65
CA GLY A 125 16.98 4.79 -3.03
C GLY A 125 16.85 6.26 -3.43
N VAL A 126 17.99 6.94 -3.48
CA VAL A 126 18.11 8.30 -4.03
C VAL A 126 19.15 8.25 -5.14
N VAL A 127 18.77 8.71 -6.33
CA VAL A 127 19.59 8.62 -7.54
C VAL A 127 19.97 10.04 -8.00
N GLU A 128 21.25 10.26 -8.28
CA GLU A 128 21.75 11.53 -8.81
C GLU A 128 21.43 11.67 -10.31
N THR A 129 20.20 12.06 -10.61
CA THR A 129 19.68 12.13 -11.98
C THR A 129 20.05 13.38 -12.76
N ASP A 130 20.78 14.34 -12.19
CA ASP A 130 21.16 15.57 -12.90
C ASP A 130 22.42 15.41 -13.78
N TRP A 131 23.33 14.49 -13.43
CA TRP A 131 24.55 14.20 -14.20
C TRP A 131 24.68 12.73 -14.62
N SER A 132 24.16 11.78 -13.82
CA SER A 132 24.43 10.33 -14.02
C SER A 132 24.05 9.89 -15.44
N PRO A 133 24.91 9.13 -16.14
CA PRO A 133 24.57 8.48 -17.41
C PRO A 133 23.92 7.09 -17.20
N TYR A 134 23.77 6.65 -15.95
CA TYR A 134 23.33 5.30 -15.62
C TYR A 134 21.81 5.25 -15.41
N SER A 135 21.19 4.19 -15.91
CA SER A 135 19.87 3.78 -15.43
C SER A 135 19.98 3.20 -14.01
N PHE A 136 18.83 2.88 -13.41
CA PHE A 136 18.77 2.22 -12.11
C PHE A 136 17.81 1.03 -12.14
N THR A 137 17.89 0.20 -11.11
CA THR A 137 16.88 -0.84 -10.88
C THR A 137 15.99 -0.43 -9.71
N MET A 138 14.72 -0.81 -9.78
CA MET A 138 13.83 -0.77 -8.62
C MET A 138 13.88 -2.14 -7.95
N ASN A 139 14.15 -2.16 -6.65
CA ASN A 139 14.42 -3.41 -5.93
C ASN A 139 13.36 -3.63 -4.85
N TRP A 140 12.88 -4.86 -4.73
CA TRP A 140 11.91 -5.28 -3.74
C TRP A 140 12.49 -6.46 -2.95
N ARG A 141 12.36 -6.42 -1.63
CA ARG A 141 12.87 -7.47 -0.74
C ARG A 141 11.72 -8.34 -0.26
N PHE A 142 11.80 -9.64 -0.50
CA PHE A 142 10.90 -10.61 0.09
C PHE A 142 10.99 -10.56 1.61
N THR A 143 9.83 -10.60 2.26
CA THR A 143 9.69 -10.62 3.73
C THR A 143 9.16 -11.95 4.25
N ARG A 144 8.68 -12.82 3.35
CA ARG A 144 8.21 -14.17 3.66
C ARG A 144 8.70 -15.16 2.60
N PRO A 145 9.43 -16.23 2.99
CA PRO A 145 9.80 -17.30 2.06
C PRO A 145 8.60 -18.20 1.72
N HIS A 146 8.69 -18.91 0.60
CA HIS A 146 7.70 -19.85 0.06
C HIS A 146 6.28 -19.28 -0.13
N HIS A 147 6.16 -17.96 -0.16
CA HIS A 147 4.90 -17.26 -0.39
C HIS A 147 4.90 -16.66 -1.79
N PRO A 148 4.08 -17.18 -2.73
CA PRO A 148 3.95 -16.59 -4.05
C PRO A 148 3.38 -15.19 -3.95
N ILE A 149 4.13 -14.20 -4.44
CA ILE A 149 3.61 -12.84 -4.64
C ILE A 149 3.21 -12.69 -6.10
N ARG A 150 2.15 -11.92 -6.37
CA ARG A 150 1.67 -11.68 -7.73
C ARG A 150 1.66 -10.20 -8.03
N PHE A 151 2.28 -9.80 -9.14
CA PHE A 151 2.07 -8.49 -9.75
C PHE A 151 1.18 -8.64 -10.98
N VAL A 152 0.20 -7.76 -11.14
CA VAL A 152 -0.63 -7.72 -12.35
C VAL A 152 -0.13 -6.67 -13.34
N ALA A 153 -0.44 -6.84 -14.63
CA ALA A 153 -0.19 -5.78 -15.61
C ALA A 153 -0.89 -4.47 -15.20
N GLY A 154 -0.17 -3.35 -15.28
CA GLY A 154 -0.65 -2.05 -14.79
C GLY A 154 -0.46 -1.79 -13.30
N GLU A 155 -0.01 -2.78 -12.51
CA GLU A 155 0.34 -2.56 -11.11
C GLU A 155 1.64 -1.74 -10.99
N PRO A 156 1.72 -0.73 -10.10
CA PRO A 156 2.95 0.03 -9.91
C PRO A 156 4.03 -0.81 -9.22
N PHE A 157 5.20 -0.94 -9.85
CA PHE A 157 6.38 -1.52 -9.21
C PHE A 157 7.37 -0.47 -8.72
N CYS A 158 7.26 0.77 -9.19
CA CYS A 158 8.17 1.86 -8.85
C CYS A 158 7.39 3.19 -8.73
N PHE A 159 7.85 4.06 -7.83
CA PHE A 159 7.36 5.41 -7.62
C PHE A 159 8.54 6.37 -7.53
N VAL A 160 8.45 7.50 -8.22
CA VAL A 160 9.55 8.46 -8.33
C VAL A 160 9.09 9.90 -8.17
N PHE A 161 9.92 10.72 -7.51
CA PHE A 161 9.76 12.17 -7.49
C PHE A 161 11.08 12.90 -7.24
N PRO A 162 11.28 14.11 -7.80
CA PRO A 162 12.51 14.87 -7.57
C PRO A 162 12.66 15.33 -6.13
N VAL A 163 13.88 15.27 -5.61
CA VAL A 163 14.27 15.83 -4.30
C VAL A 163 15.52 16.69 -4.46
N GLN A 164 15.56 17.82 -3.77
CA GLN A 164 16.69 18.74 -3.87
C GLN A 164 17.95 18.14 -3.22
N ARG A 165 19.07 18.11 -3.95
CA ARG A 165 20.36 17.67 -3.41
C ARG A 165 20.82 18.64 -2.33
N ALA A 166 21.46 18.11 -1.29
CA ALA A 166 22.01 18.88 -0.16
C ALA A 166 20.97 19.65 0.69
N ALA A 167 19.67 19.54 0.40
CA ALA A 167 18.64 20.17 1.24
C ALA A 167 18.72 19.70 2.70
N LEU A 168 19.08 18.43 2.92
CA LEU A 168 19.27 17.86 4.26
C LEU A 168 20.53 18.40 4.97
N ASP A 169 21.61 18.70 4.23
CA ASP A 169 22.85 19.25 4.82
C ASP A 169 22.64 20.66 5.38
N MET A 170 21.64 21.38 4.86
CA MET A 170 21.24 22.71 5.32
C MET A 170 20.31 22.67 6.54
N VAL A 171 19.85 21.49 6.98
CA VAL A 171 18.96 21.36 8.13
C VAL A 171 19.78 21.34 9.42
N HIS A 172 19.50 22.28 10.31
CA HIS A 172 20.06 22.33 11.67
C HIS A 172 18.99 21.91 12.68
N PRO A 173 18.81 20.61 12.96
CA PRO A 173 17.79 20.17 13.90
C PRO A 173 18.15 20.62 15.32
N ARG A 174 17.17 21.18 16.03
CA ARG A 174 17.29 21.55 17.45
C ARG A 174 16.09 21.07 18.23
N PHE A 175 16.31 20.66 19.47
CA PHE A 175 15.24 20.52 20.45
C PHE A 175 14.98 21.88 21.09
N GLU A 176 13.72 22.26 21.21
CA GLU A 176 13.31 23.45 21.95
C GLU A 176 12.12 23.13 22.85
N ASP A 177 12.06 23.80 24.00
CA ASP A 177 10.90 23.74 24.87
C ASP A 177 9.77 24.56 24.26
N MET A 178 8.60 23.94 24.12
CA MET A 178 7.38 24.59 23.65
C MET A 178 6.98 25.81 24.52
N ALA A 179 7.40 25.84 25.80
CA ALA A 179 7.20 26.99 26.67
C ALA A 179 7.92 28.27 26.20
N ARG A 180 8.95 28.15 25.35
CA ARG A 180 9.65 29.30 24.74
C ARG A 180 8.90 29.92 23.57
N GLU A 181 7.81 29.29 23.10
CA GLU A 181 6.93 29.78 22.05
C GLU A 181 5.48 29.83 22.58
N PRO A 182 5.13 30.82 23.45
CA PRO A 182 3.88 30.80 24.21
C PRO A 182 2.61 30.77 23.35
N GLU A 183 2.65 31.42 22.18
CA GLU A 183 1.53 31.42 21.22
C GLU A 183 1.34 30.03 20.61
N MET A 184 2.41 29.37 20.18
CA MET A 184 2.36 28.00 19.66
C MET A 184 1.88 27.02 20.74
N LEU A 185 2.33 27.17 21.98
CA LEU A 185 1.84 26.39 23.12
C LEU A 185 0.34 26.61 23.36
N ALA A 186 -0.16 27.83 23.26
CA ALA A 186 -1.58 28.15 23.40
C ALA A 186 -2.41 27.50 22.28
N HIS A 187 -1.96 27.60 21.03
CA HIS A 187 -2.58 26.92 19.88
C HIS A 187 -2.61 25.40 20.06
N PHE A 188 -1.49 24.80 20.49
CA PHE A 188 -1.40 23.37 20.77
C PHE A 188 -2.37 22.94 21.88
N ARG A 189 -2.44 23.69 22.98
CA ARG A 189 -3.37 23.41 24.09
C ARG A 189 -4.82 23.49 23.66
N ALA A 190 -5.19 24.52 22.89
CA ALA A 190 -6.54 24.65 22.34
C ALA A 190 -6.88 23.48 21.41
N TRP A 191 -5.97 23.13 20.50
CA TRP A 191 -6.11 21.98 19.62
C TRP A 191 -6.29 20.67 20.39
N ASN A 192 -5.45 20.42 21.40
CA ASN A 192 -5.49 19.20 22.19
C ASN A 192 -6.80 19.09 23.00
N ALA A 193 -7.25 20.18 23.63
CA ALA A 193 -8.53 20.23 24.34
C ALA A 193 -9.70 19.91 23.40
N SER A 194 -9.77 20.56 22.25
CA SER A 194 -10.81 20.34 21.25
C SER A 194 -10.79 18.91 20.68
N ARG A 195 -9.59 18.33 20.48
CA ARG A 195 -9.44 16.93 20.06
C ARG A 195 -9.97 15.97 21.12
N ASN A 196 -9.64 16.19 22.39
CA ASN A 196 -10.06 15.31 23.48
C ASN A 196 -11.57 15.36 23.69
N GLU A 197 -12.17 16.54 23.64
CA GLU A 197 -13.63 16.71 23.67
C GLU A 197 -14.29 15.98 22.50
N PHE A 198 -13.78 16.16 21.28
CA PHE A 198 -14.32 15.47 20.11
C PHE A 198 -14.21 13.95 20.23
N LEU A 199 -13.07 13.42 20.69
CA LEU A 199 -12.89 11.97 20.90
C LEU A 199 -13.80 11.43 22.00
N ALA A 200 -14.03 12.18 23.08
CA ALA A 200 -14.99 11.81 24.11
C ALA A 200 -16.41 11.73 23.53
N GLU A 201 -16.77 12.70 22.69
CA GLU A 201 -18.08 12.74 22.04
C GLU A 201 -18.29 11.58 21.07
N MET A 202 -17.29 11.26 20.24
CA MET A 202 -17.36 10.14 19.32
C MET A 202 -17.42 8.75 20.00
N ARG A 203 -17.09 8.65 21.31
CA ARG A 203 -17.25 7.40 22.07
C ARG A 203 -18.67 7.18 22.58
N LYS A 204 -19.50 8.23 22.64
CA LYS A 204 -20.89 8.12 23.09
C LYS A 204 -21.70 7.23 22.13
N PRO A 205 -22.61 6.37 22.63
CA PRO A 205 -23.44 5.52 21.78
C PRO A 205 -24.25 6.32 20.75
N GLU A 206 -24.81 7.46 21.14
CA GLU A 206 -25.54 8.40 20.28
C GLU A 206 -24.72 8.95 19.10
N SER A 207 -23.38 8.90 19.18
CA SER A 207 -22.50 9.38 18.12
C SER A 207 -22.35 8.40 16.95
N ARG A 208 -22.82 7.15 17.10
CA ARG A 208 -22.70 6.10 16.06
C ARG A 208 -23.51 6.42 14.80
N ASP A 209 -24.64 7.12 14.97
CA ASP A 209 -25.57 7.45 13.88
C ASP A 209 -25.36 8.87 13.33
N LEU A 210 -24.32 9.58 13.79
CA LEU A 210 -24.03 10.92 13.32
C LEU A 210 -23.65 10.91 11.83
N PRO A 211 -24.10 11.91 11.06
CA PRO A 211 -23.68 12.06 9.67
C PRO A 211 -22.15 12.10 9.53
N PRO A 212 -21.56 11.54 8.45
CA PRO A 212 -20.10 11.53 8.25
C PRO A 212 -19.43 12.91 8.33
N ALA A 213 -20.16 13.98 8.00
CA ALA A 213 -19.66 15.35 8.12
C ALA A 213 -19.44 15.81 9.57
N GLN A 214 -20.15 15.21 10.53
CA GLN A 214 -20.05 15.51 11.96
C GLN A 214 -19.08 14.56 12.69
N THR A 215 -18.74 13.43 12.08
CA THR A 215 -17.74 12.47 12.61
C THR A 215 -16.32 12.79 12.17
N TRP A 216 -16.08 13.98 11.60
CA TRP A 216 -14.76 14.39 11.12
C TRP A 216 -14.49 15.89 11.27
N ARG A 217 -13.35 16.23 11.89
CA ARG A 217 -12.82 17.60 11.98
C ARG A 217 -11.94 17.91 10.77
N LYS A 218 -12.30 18.94 10.00
CA LYS A 218 -11.65 19.30 8.72
C LYS A 218 -10.66 20.47 8.79
N ARG A 219 -10.33 21.00 9.98
CA ARG A 219 -9.47 22.21 10.11
C ARG A 219 -8.16 22.10 9.35
N TYR A 220 -7.38 21.04 9.59
CA TYR A 220 -6.15 20.80 8.81
C TYR A 220 -6.43 20.68 7.31
N TYR A 221 -7.54 20.07 6.91
CA TYR A 221 -7.92 19.93 5.51
C TYR A 221 -8.25 21.28 4.83
N ARG A 222 -8.71 22.26 5.60
CA ARG A 222 -9.03 23.61 5.15
C ARG A 222 -7.84 24.58 5.28
N GLY A 223 -6.81 24.21 6.04
CA GLY A 223 -5.70 25.11 6.37
C GLY A 223 -6.07 26.15 7.44
N ASP A 224 -7.05 25.83 8.29
CA ASP A 224 -7.56 26.74 9.32
C ASP A 224 -6.85 26.53 10.67
N ASP A 225 -6.77 27.60 11.47
CA ASP A 225 -6.43 27.54 12.89
C ASP A 225 -7.60 27.09 13.79
N MET A 226 -7.40 27.26 15.09
CA MET A 226 -8.38 26.94 16.13
C MET A 226 -9.55 27.93 16.21
N ALA A 227 -9.45 29.10 15.58
CA ALA A 227 -10.52 30.08 15.39
C ALA A 227 -11.23 29.92 14.03
N ASP A 228 -10.96 28.82 13.33
CA ASP A 228 -11.48 28.51 11.99
C ASP A 228 -11.15 29.62 10.97
N GLN A 229 -9.99 30.27 11.13
CA GLN A 229 -9.43 31.24 10.19
C GLN A 229 -8.31 30.61 9.35
N PRO A 230 -8.25 30.88 8.04
CA PRO A 230 -7.12 30.43 7.21
C PRO A 230 -5.80 31.05 7.70
N VAL A 231 -4.82 30.22 8.03
CA VAL A 231 -3.49 30.69 8.48
C VAL A 231 -2.44 30.71 7.40
N ILE A 232 -2.70 30.06 6.27
CA ILE A 232 -1.76 29.97 5.16
C ILE A 232 -2.50 30.05 3.84
N THR A 233 -1.96 30.81 2.89
CA THR A 233 -2.61 31.11 1.61
C THR A 233 -2.41 30.03 0.55
N ASP A 234 -1.39 29.19 0.69
CA ASP A 234 -1.02 28.13 -0.24
C ASP A 234 -1.17 26.73 0.37
N HIS A 235 -2.14 26.55 1.28
CA HIS A 235 -2.45 25.22 1.86
C HIS A 235 -2.74 24.19 0.77
N MET A 236 -1.90 23.16 0.67
CA MET A 236 -2.04 22.13 -0.35
C MET A 236 -2.99 21.01 0.10
N ALA A 237 -4.28 21.16 -0.23
CA ALA A 237 -5.30 20.13 0.00
C ALA A 237 -5.42 19.11 -1.16
N ARG A 238 -4.74 19.37 -2.29
CA ARG A 238 -4.71 18.48 -3.45
C ARG A 238 -3.45 18.71 -4.28
N LEU A 239 -2.86 17.64 -4.77
CA LEU A 239 -1.76 17.67 -5.73
C LEU A 239 -2.20 17.05 -7.05
N ARG A 240 -1.90 17.73 -8.17
CA ARG A 240 -2.19 17.26 -9.54
C ARG A 240 -0.95 17.43 -10.39
N LEU A 241 -0.18 16.37 -10.54
CA LEU A 241 1.05 16.38 -11.35
C LEU A 241 0.72 16.21 -12.84
N ARG A 242 1.59 16.77 -13.69
CA ARG A 242 1.48 16.61 -15.15
C ARG A 242 1.95 15.20 -15.55
N PRO A 243 1.26 14.50 -16.46
CA PRO A 243 1.78 13.27 -17.03
C PRO A 243 3.00 13.55 -17.90
N PHE A 244 3.83 12.52 -18.14
CA PHE A 244 4.82 12.58 -19.22
C PHE A 244 4.07 12.73 -20.55
N ALA A 245 4.47 13.69 -21.38
CA ALA A 245 3.82 13.92 -22.67
C ALA A 245 3.97 12.67 -23.56
N ALA A 246 2.84 12.17 -24.08
CA ALA A 246 2.84 11.02 -24.97
C ALA A 246 3.57 11.39 -26.27
N LYS A 247 4.76 10.82 -26.48
CA LYS A 247 5.38 10.82 -27.82
C LYS A 247 5.31 9.46 -28.53
N SER A 248 4.91 8.37 -27.87
CA SER A 248 4.80 7.05 -28.53
C SER A 248 4.33 5.86 -27.66
N ALA A 249 3.87 6.06 -26.41
CA ALA A 249 3.33 4.92 -25.66
C ALA A 249 1.94 4.56 -26.19
N PRO A 250 1.64 3.29 -26.54
CA PRO A 250 0.29 2.89 -26.92
C PRO A 250 -0.68 3.21 -25.77
N PRO A 251 -1.95 3.54 -26.07
CA PRO A 251 -2.95 3.72 -25.04
C PRO A 251 -3.01 2.45 -24.19
N PHE A 252 -2.77 2.60 -22.89
CA PHE A 252 -3.02 1.55 -21.93
C PHE A 252 -4.52 1.56 -21.66
N ASP A 253 -5.23 0.54 -22.14
CA ASP A 253 -6.54 0.21 -21.59
C ASP A 253 -6.28 -0.45 -20.23
N PRO A 254 -6.59 0.20 -19.11
CA PRO A 254 -6.55 -0.48 -17.83
C PRO A 254 -7.49 -1.68 -17.93
N VAL A 255 -6.95 -2.89 -17.82
CA VAL A 255 -7.77 -4.00 -17.33
C VAL A 255 -8.29 -3.51 -16.01
N ALA A 256 -9.61 -3.27 -15.93
CA ALA A 256 -10.27 -2.96 -14.67
C ALA A 256 -9.68 -3.92 -13.64
N PRO A 257 -9.22 -3.47 -12.46
CA PRO A 257 -8.79 -4.41 -11.43
C PRO A 257 -9.88 -5.46 -11.39
N LEU A 258 -9.48 -6.73 -11.62
CA LEU A 258 -10.40 -7.86 -11.53
C LEU A 258 -11.19 -7.55 -10.28
N ALA A 259 -12.50 -7.32 -10.44
CA ALA A 259 -13.38 -7.36 -9.30
C ALA A 259 -13.04 -8.71 -8.71
N VAL A 260 -12.27 -8.71 -7.62
CA VAL A 260 -12.33 -9.81 -6.70
C VAL A 260 -13.82 -9.81 -6.43
N HIS A 261 -14.51 -10.80 -6.98
CA HIS A 261 -15.85 -11.15 -6.55
C HIS A 261 -15.67 -11.60 -5.10
N SER A 262 -15.37 -10.64 -4.23
CA SER A 262 -15.69 -10.73 -2.85
C SER A 262 -17.20 -10.57 -2.86
N ASP A 263 -17.90 -11.67 -3.07
CA ASP A 263 -19.13 -11.89 -2.32
C ASP A 263 -18.74 -11.91 -0.84
N THR A 264 -18.31 -10.77 -0.30
CA THR A 264 -18.10 -10.54 1.13
C THR A 264 -19.40 -10.81 1.89
N ALA A 265 -20.54 -10.68 1.21
CA ALA A 265 -21.84 -11.09 1.71
C ALA A 265 -21.98 -12.62 1.85
N SER A 266 -21.46 -13.44 0.93
CA SER A 266 -21.56 -14.91 1.03
C SER A 266 -20.51 -15.48 2.00
N PHE A 267 -19.29 -14.93 1.99
CA PHE A 267 -18.25 -15.32 2.94
C PHE A 267 -18.61 -14.92 4.38
N GLY A 268 -19.20 -13.73 4.57
CA GLY A 268 -19.69 -13.26 5.87
C GLY A 268 -20.79 -14.15 6.45
N HIS A 269 -21.73 -14.63 5.62
CA HIS A 269 -22.74 -15.59 6.07
C HIS A 269 -22.14 -16.95 6.45
N VAL A 270 -21.15 -17.46 5.71
CA VAL A 270 -20.54 -18.76 6.04
C VAL A 270 -19.67 -18.68 7.30
N VAL A 271 -19.00 -17.57 7.58
CA VAL A 271 -18.29 -17.35 8.85
C VAL A 271 -19.28 -17.26 10.02
N ALA A 272 -20.43 -16.61 9.83
CA ALA A 272 -21.49 -16.59 10.83
C ALA A 272 -22.10 -17.99 11.07
N ASP A 273 -22.37 -18.73 10.01
CA ASP A 273 -22.85 -20.12 10.07
C ASP A 273 -21.84 -21.05 10.73
N LEU A 274 -20.53 -20.86 10.48
CA LEU A 274 -19.46 -21.61 11.14
C LEU A 274 -19.42 -21.33 12.64
N ALA A 275 -19.55 -20.07 13.05
CA ALA A 275 -19.63 -19.69 14.45
C ALA A 275 -20.90 -20.25 15.13
N ILE A 276 -22.04 -20.25 14.43
CA ILE A 276 -23.29 -20.86 14.91
C ILE A 276 -23.14 -22.38 15.05
N ALA A 277 -22.55 -23.05 14.05
CA ALA A 277 -22.33 -24.49 14.04
C ALA A 277 -21.35 -24.93 15.15
N LEU A 278 -20.30 -24.15 15.42
CA LEU A 278 -19.39 -24.34 16.54
C LEU A 278 -20.14 -24.23 17.88
N ASN A 279 -20.92 -23.16 18.08
CA ASN A 279 -21.69 -22.95 19.31
C ASN A 279 -22.80 -23.99 19.52
N ALA A 280 -23.36 -24.53 18.44
CA ALA A 280 -24.40 -25.57 18.49
C ALA A 280 -23.84 -27.00 18.61
N GLY A 281 -22.51 -27.19 18.59
CA GLY A 281 -21.88 -28.51 18.62
C GLY A 281 -22.08 -29.34 17.35
N ALA A 282 -22.57 -28.72 16.27
CA ALA A 282 -22.88 -29.39 15.00
C ALA A 282 -21.62 -29.89 14.26
N LEU A 283 -20.42 -29.48 14.69
CA LEU A 283 -19.14 -29.93 14.12
C LEU A 283 -18.51 -31.09 14.90
N ASN A 284 -19.20 -31.61 15.92
CA ASN A 284 -18.69 -32.71 16.73
C ASN A 284 -18.78 -34.07 16.02
N ASP A 285 -19.64 -34.21 15.02
CA ASP A 285 -19.76 -35.40 14.17
C ASP A 285 -19.27 -35.17 12.74
N ASP A 286 -18.98 -36.26 12.03
CA ASP A 286 -18.42 -36.22 10.68
C ASP A 286 -19.42 -35.68 9.63
N ALA A 287 -20.73 -35.83 9.87
CA ALA A 287 -21.77 -35.38 8.94
C ALA A 287 -21.88 -33.84 8.92
N GLY A 288 -21.80 -33.20 10.09
CA GLY A 288 -21.78 -31.75 10.20
C GLY A 288 -20.50 -31.13 9.69
N ARG A 289 -19.35 -31.79 9.87
CA ARG A 289 -18.07 -31.39 9.26
C ARG A 289 -18.13 -31.45 7.73
N ALA A 290 -18.63 -32.54 7.17
CA ALA A 290 -18.78 -32.71 5.73
C ALA A 290 -19.71 -31.65 5.11
N THR A 291 -20.81 -31.33 5.79
CA THR A 291 -21.75 -30.28 5.35
C THR A 291 -21.10 -28.90 5.34
N MET A 292 -20.28 -28.58 6.35
CA MET A 292 -19.56 -27.31 6.42
C MET A 292 -18.47 -27.21 5.35
N VAL A 293 -17.72 -28.30 5.10
CA VAL A 293 -16.73 -28.37 4.00
C VAL A 293 -17.39 -28.15 2.65
N GLN A 294 -18.56 -28.75 2.39
CA GLN A 294 -19.28 -28.55 1.14
C GLN A 294 -19.72 -27.09 0.96
N ARG A 295 -20.12 -26.41 2.04
CA ARG A 295 -20.43 -24.97 2.00
C ARG A 295 -19.20 -24.11 1.73
N LEU A 296 -18.09 -24.36 2.43
CA LEU A 296 -16.82 -23.66 2.18
C LEU A 296 -16.35 -23.84 0.73
N ARG A 297 -16.49 -25.04 0.16
CA ARG A 297 -16.19 -25.32 -1.24
C ARG A 297 -17.10 -24.59 -2.22
N SER A 298 -18.37 -24.35 -1.86
CA SER A 298 -19.29 -23.56 -2.69
C SER A 298 -18.88 -22.07 -2.83
N LEU A 299 -17.96 -21.60 -1.98
CA LEU A 299 -17.33 -20.28 -2.06
C LEU A 299 -16.04 -20.26 -2.90
N GLY A 300 -15.71 -21.36 -3.59
CA GLY A 300 -14.53 -21.47 -4.43
C GLY A 300 -13.27 -21.98 -3.72
N MET A 301 -13.36 -22.39 -2.45
CA MET A 301 -12.23 -22.97 -1.72
C MET A 301 -11.89 -24.38 -2.23
N GLY A 302 -10.58 -24.68 -2.25
CA GLY A 302 -10.10 -26.04 -2.47
C GLY A 302 -10.53 -26.98 -1.35
N GLU A 303 -10.60 -28.29 -1.59
CA GLU A 303 -11.03 -29.26 -0.58
C GLU A 303 -10.10 -29.28 0.65
N SER A 304 -8.79 -29.32 0.43
CA SER A 304 -7.79 -29.25 1.51
C SER A 304 -7.86 -27.94 2.28
N GLU A 305 -8.08 -26.83 1.60
CA GLU A 305 -8.21 -25.49 2.19
C GLU A 305 -9.48 -25.39 3.07
N ALA A 306 -10.60 -25.97 2.62
CA ALA A 306 -11.83 -26.02 3.39
C ALA A 306 -11.70 -26.85 4.67
N TYR A 307 -10.96 -27.97 4.64
CA TYR A 307 -10.66 -28.75 5.84
C TYR A 307 -9.73 -28.01 6.79
N GLU A 308 -8.73 -27.30 6.28
CA GLU A 308 -7.77 -26.54 7.10
C GLU A 308 -8.47 -25.41 7.87
N VAL A 309 -9.34 -24.64 7.20
CA VAL A 309 -10.15 -23.60 7.85
C VAL A 309 -11.07 -24.18 8.92
N LEU A 310 -11.70 -25.32 8.65
CA LEU A 310 -12.55 -26.00 9.62
C LEU A 310 -11.76 -26.45 10.85
N TRP A 311 -10.55 -26.98 10.64
CA TRP A 311 -9.68 -27.47 11.71
C TRP A 311 -9.21 -26.33 12.61
N ILE A 312 -8.76 -25.22 12.03
CA ILE A 312 -8.35 -24.01 12.76
C ILE A 312 -9.51 -23.46 13.59
N ALA A 313 -10.73 -23.49 13.06
CA ALA A 313 -11.91 -22.97 13.75
C ALA A 313 -12.31 -23.86 14.95
N ILE A 314 -12.24 -25.19 14.80
CA ILE A 314 -12.49 -26.15 15.89
C ILE A 314 -11.40 -26.03 16.97
N ASP A 315 -10.13 -25.96 16.59
CA ASP A 315 -9.00 -25.85 17.51
C ASP A 315 -9.07 -24.57 18.37
N ARG A 316 -9.36 -23.42 17.72
CA ARG A 316 -9.57 -22.14 18.42
C ARG A 316 -10.76 -22.17 19.37
N ALA A 317 -11.83 -22.90 19.06
CA ALA A 317 -12.98 -23.06 19.95
C ALA A 317 -12.69 -24.01 21.13
N SER A 318 -11.74 -24.94 20.96
CA SER A 318 -11.40 -25.97 21.94
C SER A 318 -10.41 -25.51 23.01
N GLY A 319 -9.75 -24.36 22.83
CA GLY A 319 -8.97 -23.68 23.88
C GLY A 319 -7.78 -24.46 24.41
N ALA A 320 -6.97 -25.07 23.55
CA ALA A 320 -5.72 -25.70 23.96
C ALA A 320 -4.68 -24.63 24.38
N LYS A 321 -4.38 -24.59 25.69
CA LYS A 321 -3.24 -23.87 26.28
C LYS A 321 -1.93 -24.56 25.83
N ASP A 322 -1.10 -23.86 25.07
CA ASP A 322 0.30 -24.26 24.90
C ASP A 322 1.08 -24.05 26.20
N SER A 323 1.44 -25.15 26.86
CA SER A 323 2.50 -25.17 27.87
C SER A 323 3.80 -25.61 27.20
N THR A 324 4.70 -24.67 26.93
CA THR A 324 6.12 -24.96 26.71
C THR A 324 6.96 -24.23 27.75
N SER A 325 7.21 -24.93 28.87
CA SER A 325 8.34 -24.69 29.76
C SER A 325 9.24 -25.93 29.76
N ALA A 326 10.47 -25.73 29.28
CA ALA A 326 11.72 -26.45 29.59
C ALA A 326 11.69 -27.96 29.88
N ALA A 327 12.25 -28.75 28.95
CA ALA A 327 13.43 -29.61 29.14
C ALA A 327 13.99 -29.99 27.77
#